data_AF-A0A0Q8DT89-F1
#
_entry.id   AF-A0A0Q8DT89-F1
#
_cell.length_a   1.000
_cell.length_b   1.000
_cell.length_c   1.000
_cell.angle_alpha   90.00
_cell.angle_beta   90.00
_cell.angle_gamma   90.00
#
_symmetry.space_group_name_H-M   'P 1'
#
loop_
_entity.id
_entity.type
_entity.pdbx_description
1 polymer ?
#
loop_
_entity_poly.entity_id
_entity_poly.type
_entity_poly.pdbx_seq_one_letter_code
_entity_poly.pdbx_strand_id
1 'polypeptide(L)'
;MSRSVFATTFRETVGTTPGRYLQGWRVRLAQKALRRGRPLKVIASDVGYGSEAALSRAFKAHSGQSPREWKALGESEAAKA
;
A
#
# COMPACT_ATOMS: atom_id res chain seq x y z
N MET A 1 12.68 22.23 -10.41
CA MET A 1 13.22 21.73 -9.14
C MET A 1 13.97 20.43 -9.40
N SER A 2 15.17 20.23 -8.84
CA SER A 2 15.88 18.96 -8.97
C SER A 2 15.27 17.87 -8.06
N ARG A 3 15.60 16.59 -8.31
CA ARG A 3 15.13 15.47 -7.48
C ARG A 3 15.53 15.61 -6.01
N SER A 4 16.74 16.11 -5.74
CA SER A 4 17.25 16.32 -4.38
C SER A 4 16.50 17.43 -3.67
N VAL A 5 16.31 18.58 -4.32
CA VAL A 5 15.55 19.70 -3.74
C VAL A 5 14.12 19.27 -3.41
N PHE A 6 13.45 18.55 -4.32
CA PHE A 6 12.12 18.00 -4.05
C PHE A 6 12.10 17.07 -2.84
N ALA A 7 13.05 16.12 -2.77
CA ALA A 7 13.08 15.16 -1.68
C ALA A 7 13.31 15.82 -0.31
N THR A 8 14.17 16.86 -0.25
CA THR A 8 14.43 17.64 0.96
C THR A 8 13.19 18.44 1.35
N THR A 9 12.65 19.27 0.47
CA THR A 9 11.49 20.12 0.76
C THR A 9 10.26 19.28 1.14
N PHE A 10 10.04 18.14 0.45
CA PHE A 10 8.94 17.23 0.79
C PHE A 10 9.12 16.65 2.20
N ARG A 11 10.33 16.24 2.57
CA ARG A 11 10.59 15.72 3.92
C ARG A 11 10.40 16.79 4.99
N GLU A 12 10.84 18.01 4.75
CA GLU A 12 10.64 19.15 5.67
C GLU A 12 9.15 19.47 5.86
N THR A 13 8.35 19.37 4.79
CA THR A 13 6.93 19.70 4.82
C THR A 13 6.05 18.57 5.37
N VAL A 14 6.32 17.31 4.97
CA VAL A 14 5.46 16.15 5.24
C VAL A 14 6.02 15.27 6.39
N GLY A 15 7.27 15.48 6.79
CA GLY A 15 7.94 14.71 7.85
C GLY A 15 8.47 13.34 7.40
N THR A 16 8.37 13.00 6.11
CA THR A 16 8.85 11.69 5.59
C THR A 16 9.38 11.78 4.18
N THR A 17 10.09 10.76 3.70
CA THR A 17 10.59 10.77 2.31
C THR A 17 9.45 10.57 1.32
N PRO A 18 9.55 11.14 0.10
CA PRO A 18 8.56 10.90 -0.95
C PRO A 18 8.32 9.41 -1.23
N GLY A 19 9.38 8.60 -1.24
CA GLY A 19 9.29 7.16 -1.48
C GLY A 19 8.53 6.39 -0.40
N ARG A 20 8.78 6.70 0.89
CA ARG A 20 8.06 6.08 2.02
C ARG A 20 6.59 6.50 1.99
N TYR A 21 6.32 7.78 1.73
CA TYR A 21 4.97 8.29 1.60
C TYR A 21 4.20 7.56 0.48
N LEU A 22 4.81 7.46 -0.70
CA LEU A 22 4.20 6.81 -1.86
C LEU A 22 3.93 5.32 -1.62
N GLN A 23 4.84 4.59 -0.97
CA GLN A 23 4.58 3.19 -0.60
C GLN A 23 3.35 3.06 0.30
N GLY A 24 3.26 3.89 1.35
CA GLY A 24 2.10 3.85 2.24
C GLY A 24 0.80 4.20 1.53
N TRP A 25 0.83 5.21 0.64
CA TRP A 25 -0.32 5.57 -0.16
C TRP A 25 -0.79 4.42 -1.07
N ARG A 26 0.14 3.76 -1.77
CA ARG A 26 -0.16 2.61 -2.65
C ARG A 26 -0.76 1.44 -1.87
N VAL A 27 -0.25 1.15 -0.67
CA VAL A 27 -0.80 0.08 0.18
C VAL A 27 -2.22 0.42 0.65
N ARG A 28 -2.50 1.68 1.02
CA ARG A 28 -3.87 2.13 1.35
C ARG A 28 -4.84 1.95 0.18
N LEU A 29 -4.41 2.24 -1.05
CA LEU A 29 -5.21 1.98 -2.25
C LEU A 29 -5.46 0.48 -2.46
N ALA A 30 -4.43 -0.34 -2.27
CA ALA A 30 -4.55 -1.79 -2.36
C ALA A 30 -5.54 -2.35 -1.31
N GLN A 31 -5.48 -1.88 -0.06
CA GLN A 31 -6.44 -2.22 1.00
C GLN A 31 -7.88 -1.88 0.60
N LYS A 32 -8.12 -0.68 0.07
CA LYS A 32 -9.44 -0.24 -0.41
C LYS A 32 -9.95 -1.14 -1.55
N ALA A 33 -9.07 -1.54 -2.46
CA ALA A 33 -9.43 -2.42 -3.57
C ALA A 33 -9.69 -3.87 -3.13
N LEU A 34 -8.91 -4.38 -2.16
CA LEU A 34 -9.10 -5.71 -1.57
C LEU A 34 -10.44 -5.82 -0.84
N ARG A 35 -10.85 -4.77 -0.09
CA ARG A 35 -12.18 -4.72 0.55
C ARG A 35 -13.34 -4.77 -0.45
N ARG A 36 -13.11 -4.31 -1.68
CA ARG A 36 -14.08 -4.40 -2.79
C ARG A 36 -14.02 -5.75 -3.53
N GLY A 37 -13.28 -6.73 -3.01
CA GLY A 37 -13.17 -8.06 -3.61
C GLY A 37 -12.35 -8.13 -4.89
N ARG A 38 -11.57 -7.09 -5.24
CA ARG A 38 -10.79 -7.10 -6.48
C ARG A 38 -9.61 -8.09 -6.38
N PRO A 39 -9.28 -8.83 -7.46
CA PRO A 39 -8.14 -9.75 -7.46
C PRO A 39 -6.80 -9.04 -7.30
N LEU A 40 -5.89 -9.62 -6.50
CA LEU A 40 -4.57 -9.03 -6.21
C LEU A 40 -3.75 -8.75 -7.47
N LYS A 41 -3.86 -9.63 -8.48
CA LYS A 41 -3.25 -9.46 -9.81
C LYS A 41 -3.58 -8.13 -10.46
N VAL A 42 -4.86 -7.74 -10.44
CA VAL A 42 -5.33 -6.48 -11.04
C VAL A 42 -4.94 -5.30 -10.16
N ILE A 43 -5.01 -5.46 -8.84
CA ILE A 43 -4.61 -4.41 -7.90
C ILE A 43 -3.13 -4.05 -8.06
N ALA A 44 -2.26 -5.02 -8.29
CA ALA A 44 -0.82 -4.80 -8.45
C ALA A 44 -0.53 -3.80 -9.57
N SER A 45 -1.09 -4.00 -10.77
CA SER A 45 -0.92 -3.06 -11.88
C SER A 45 -1.51 -1.69 -11.56
N ASP A 46 -2.70 -1.64 -10.97
CA ASP A 46 -3.41 -0.38 -10.68
C ASP A 46 -2.68 0.51 -9.68
N VAL A 47 -1.98 -0.09 -8.72
CA VAL A 47 -1.19 0.65 -7.71
C VAL A 47 0.30 0.74 -8.07
N GLY A 48 0.65 0.39 -9.31
CA GLY A 48 1.98 0.61 -9.89
C GLY A 48 3.06 -0.38 -9.46
N TYR A 49 2.70 -1.64 -9.20
CA TYR A 49 3.62 -2.76 -8.99
C TYR A 49 3.61 -3.70 -10.19
N GLY A 50 4.81 -4.12 -10.62
CA GLY A 50 4.96 -5.01 -11.78
C GLY A 50 4.53 -6.46 -11.53
N SER A 51 4.23 -6.86 -10.29
CA SER A 51 3.76 -8.21 -9.97
C SER A 51 3.02 -8.27 -8.63
N GLU A 52 2.22 -9.33 -8.46
CA GLU A 52 1.54 -9.64 -7.19
C GLU A 52 2.54 -9.86 -6.05
N ALA A 53 3.67 -10.49 -6.33
CA ALA A 53 4.73 -10.69 -5.35
C ALA A 53 5.35 -9.35 -4.91
N ALA A 54 5.57 -8.41 -5.83
CA ALA A 54 6.09 -7.09 -5.50
C ALA A 54 5.11 -6.30 -4.63
N LEU A 55 3.81 -6.31 -4.97
CA LEU A 55 2.77 -5.72 -4.13
C LEU A 55 2.70 -6.41 -2.76
N SER A 56 2.72 -7.74 -2.70
CA SER A 56 2.61 -8.49 -1.44
C SER A 56 3.74 -8.17 -0.47
N ARG A 57 4.98 -8.06 -0.96
CA ARG A 57 6.12 -7.66 -0.13
C ARG A 57 5.96 -6.24 0.44
N ALA A 58 5.57 -5.29 -0.41
CA ALA A 58 5.37 -3.90 0.04
C ALA A 58 4.18 -3.77 1.00
N PHE A 59 3.10 -4.51 0.74
CA PHE A 59 1.92 -4.57 1.60
C PHE A 59 2.28 -5.10 2.98
N LYS A 60 3.02 -6.22 3.05
CA LYS A 60 3.49 -6.78 4.33
C LYS A 60 4.45 -5.86 5.06
N ALA A 61 5.39 -5.24 4.35
CA ALA A 61 6.31 -4.28 4.96
C ALA A 61 5.60 -3.06 5.56
N HIS A 62 4.47 -2.63 4.98
CA HIS A 62 3.74 -1.45 5.45
C HIS A 62 2.64 -1.78 6.48
N SER A 63 1.93 -2.89 6.33
CA SER A 63 0.77 -3.26 7.16
C SER A 63 1.05 -4.33 8.22
N GLY A 64 2.25 -4.94 8.18
CA GLY A 64 2.62 -6.07 9.04
C GLY A 64 2.09 -7.43 8.59
N GLN A 65 1.18 -7.48 7.62
CA GLN A 65 0.47 -8.70 7.21
C GLN A 65 0.46 -8.86 5.69
N SER A 66 0.34 -10.09 5.19
CA SER A 66 0.10 -10.30 3.76
C SER A 66 -1.30 -9.82 3.33
N PRO A 67 -1.52 -9.54 2.03
CA PRO A 67 -2.85 -9.17 1.52
C PRO A 67 -3.96 -10.17 1.90
N ARG A 68 -3.64 -11.47 1.93
CA ARG A 68 -4.59 -12.54 2.26
C ARG A 68 -4.95 -12.54 3.74
N GLU A 69 -3.94 -12.47 4.62
CA GLU A 69 -4.14 -12.38 6.08
C GLU A 69 -4.96 -11.14 6.43
N TRP A 70 -4.61 -9.99 5.85
CA TRP A 70 -5.31 -8.73 6.08
C TRP A 70 -6.79 -8.78 5.66
N LYS A 71 -7.10 -9.45 4.53
CA LYS A 71 -8.50 -9.63 4.08
C LYS A 71 -9.27 -10.52 5.05
N ALA A 72 -8.69 -11.63 5.50
CA ALA A 72 -9.33 -12.57 6.41
C ALA A 72 -9.62 -11.94 7.78
N LEU A 73 -8.72 -11.09 8.30
CA LEU A 73 -8.95 -10.34 9.54
C LEU A 73 -10.11 -9.35 9.41
N GLY A 74 -10.20 -8.62 8.29
CA GLY A 74 -11.33 -7.72 8.05
C GLY A 74 -12.68 -8.43 7.91
N GLU A 75 -12.70 -9.67 7.39
CA GLU A 75 -13.89 -10.50 7.32
C GLU A 75 -14.30 -11.02 8.72
N SER A 76 -13.33 -11.39 9.55
CA SER A 76 -13.56 -11.84 10.95
C SER A 76 -14.08 -10.71 11.86
N GLU A 77 -13.58 -9.49 11.69
CA GLU A 77 -14.09 -8.31 12.40
C GLU A 77 -15.52 -7.95 11.96
N ALA A 78 -15.80 -8.00 10.65
CA ALA A 78 -17.15 -7.72 10.13
C ALA A 78 -18.18 -8.79 10.53
N ALA A 79 -17.78 -10.05 10.71
CA ALA A 79 -18.68 -11.13 11.13
C ALA A 79 -19.02 -11.10 12.64
N LYS A 80 -18.27 -10.33 13.44
CA LYS A 80 -18.49 -10.16 14.88
C LYS A 80 -19.27 -8.90 15.25
N ALA A 81 -19.46 -7.98 14.29
CA ALA A 81 -20.21 -6.73 14.44
C ALA A 81 -21.64 -6.90 13.93
#